data_AF-A0A924AY12-F1
#
_entry.id   AF-A0A924AY12-F1
#
_cell.length_a   1.000
_cell.length_b   1.000
_cell.length_c   1.000
_cell.angle_alpha   90.00
_cell.angle_beta   90.00
_cell.angle_gamma   90.00
#
_symmetry.space_group_name_H-M   'P 1'
#
loop_
_entity.id
_entity.type
_entity.pdbx_description
1 polymer ?
#
loop_
_entity_poly.entity_id
_entity_poly.type
_entity_poly.pdbx_seq_one_letter_code
_entity_poly.pdbx_strand_id
1 'polypeptide(L)'
;APPAAAPAPAAAAAATGDRGGDAEPAPPAATTDAPGATADTDEPVQTKEQLAAALAAELTAVDNDSIAKKLSKLQATRRDLTSALKWADEEPDKRMKALKPADRLQLATQLVELAAQQETVADQQHALVEKLGVAEGTDEEIEAAFAKDTTAQAQRAKLEADYASFDAKAEKVLDRLSKPMFFDSPAYTAQQEQAYASLVAKGKKQFADGQTANEIGDKFTLATVFMTVSLFFLGLSPIMRRYPMKATFLAMGTVVATGSAIFMFMHPLA
;
A
#
# COMPACT_ATOMS: atom_id res chain seq x y z
N ALA A 1 14.33 39.66 23.10
CA ALA A 1 14.69 39.43 21.69
C ALA A 1 14.06 38.13 21.26
N PRO A 2 13.25 38.09 20.20
CA PRO A 2 12.66 36.84 19.73
C PRO A 2 13.73 35.95 19.06
N PRO A 3 13.60 34.61 19.12
CA PRO A 3 14.55 33.69 18.52
C PRO A 3 14.48 33.72 16.99
N ALA A 4 15.65 33.65 16.36
CA ALA A 4 15.83 33.69 14.91
C ALA A 4 15.11 32.51 14.23
N ALA A 5 14.35 32.83 13.19
CA ALA A 5 13.66 31.87 12.35
C ALA A 5 14.65 30.97 11.60
N ALA A 6 14.42 29.66 11.66
CA ALA A 6 15.17 28.66 10.90
C ALA A 6 14.88 28.79 9.39
N PRO A 7 15.88 28.58 8.51
CA PRO A 7 15.68 28.62 7.06
C PRO A 7 14.87 27.40 6.58
N ALA A 8 13.93 27.66 5.67
CA ALA A 8 13.10 26.66 5.02
C ALA A 8 13.93 25.71 4.14
N PRO A 9 13.57 24.41 4.04
CA PRO A 9 14.25 23.48 3.16
C PRO A 9 13.96 23.78 1.69
N ALA A 10 15.02 23.78 0.88
CA ALA A 10 14.94 23.92 -0.57
C ALA A 10 14.21 22.72 -1.19
N ALA A 11 13.29 23.02 -2.09
CA ALA A 11 12.49 22.05 -2.84
C ALA A 11 13.39 21.15 -3.69
N ALA A 12 13.31 19.83 -3.47
CA ALA A 12 13.92 18.82 -4.31
C ALA A 12 13.12 18.71 -5.62
N ALA A 13 13.79 19.00 -6.74
CA ALA A 13 13.24 18.81 -8.07
C ALA A 13 13.17 17.31 -8.40
N ALA A 14 11.99 16.86 -8.83
CA ALA A 14 11.74 15.50 -9.28
C ALA A 14 12.51 15.20 -10.58
N ALA A 15 13.40 14.23 -10.54
CA ALA A 15 13.99 13.61 -11.73
C ALA A 15 13.16 12.36 -12.09
N THR A 16 12.31 12.51 -13.10
CA THR A 16 11.67 11.40 -13.82
C THR A 16 12.72 10.67 -14.65
N GLY A 17 13.16 9.51 -14.16
CA GLY A 17 14.02 8.58 -14.89
C GLY A 17 13.20 7.59 -15.70
N ASP A 18 13.12 7.84 -16.99
CA ASP A 18 12.64 6.95 -18.06
C ASP A 18 13.52 5.69 -18.14
N ARG A 19 12.93 4.52 -17.90
CA ARG A 19 13.57 3.21 -18.10
C ARG A 19 13.04 2.59 -19.39
N GLY A 20 13.73 2.83 -20.50
CA GLY A 20 13.77 1.86 -21.60
C GLY A 20 14.51 0.60 -21.12
N GLY A 21 14.21 -0.62 -21.56
CA GLY A 21 13.44 -1.07 -22.70
C GLY A 21 14.01 -2.45 -22.99
N ASP A 22 13.49 -3.48 -22.33
CA ASP A 22 13.84 -4.87 -22.61
C ASP A 22 12.90 -5.40 -23.68
N ALA A 23 13.50 -5.80 -24.80
CA ALA A 23 12.84 -6.27 -26.00
C ALA A 23 12.21 -7.66 -25.80
N GLU A 24 10.89 -7.72 -25.91
CA GLU A 24 10.13 -8.96 -26.07
C GLU A 24 10.14 -9.38 -27.55
N PRO A 25 10.46 -10.66 -27.89
CA PRO A 25 10.49 -11.12 -29.26
C PRO A 25 9.08 -11.33 -29.82
N ALA A 26 8.82 -10.73 -30.99
CA ALA A 26 7.56 -10.84 -31.73
C ALA A 26 7.23 -12.28 -32.16
N PRO A 27 5.95 -12.68 -32.14
CA PRO A 27 5.49 -13.94 -32.73
C PRO A 27 5.35 -13.85 -34.27
N PRO A 28 5.52 -14.97 -35.00
CA PRO A 28 5.37 -14.98 -36.45
C PRO A 28 3.91 -14.90 -36.91
N ALA A 29 3.76 -14.24 -38.06
CA ALA A 29 2.51 -13.82 -38.68
C ALA A 29 1.67 -14.96 -39.29
N ALA A 30 0.40 -14.62 -39.46
CA ALA A 30 -0.73 -15.39 -39.93
C ALA A 30 -0.63 -15.96 -41.36
N THR A 31 -1.40 -17.02 -41.60
CA THR A 31 -1.96 -17.38 -42.91
C THR A 31 -3.47 -17.63 -42.80
N THR A 32 -4.14 -17.22 -43.86
CA THR A 32 -5.58 -17.09 -44.14
C THR A 32 -6.33 -18.43 -44.25
N ASP A 33 -7.62 -18.47 -43.88
CA ASP A 33 -8.77 -18.52 -44.81
C ASP A 33 -10.04 -19.16 -44.22
N ALA A 34 -11.17 -18.64 -44.72
CA ALA A 34 -12.51 -19.22 -44.87
C ALA A 34 -13.64 -18.80 -43.90
N PRO A 35 -14.86 -18.53 -44.46
CA PRO A 35 -16.01 -17.98 -43.74
C PRO A 35 -16.99 -19.07 -43.27
N GLY A 36 -17.64 -18.86 -42.14
CA GLY A 36 -18.70 -19.73 -41.64
C GLY A 36 -19.59 -19.00 -40.64
N ALA A 37 -20.85 -18.83 -41.02
CA ALA A 37 -21.90 -18.21 -40.21
C ALA A 37 -22.17 -18.98 -38.90
N THR A 38 -22.50 -18.26 -37.84
CA THR A 38 -23.66 -18.50 -36.96
C THR A 38 -23.79 -17.33 -35.99
N ALA A 39 -25.00 -16.80 -35.87
CA ALA A 39 -25.34 -15.77 -34.90
C ALA A 39 -25.40 -16.42 -33.51
N ASP A 40 -24.50 -16.01 -32.62
CA ASP A 40 -24.56 -16.32 -31.20
C ASP A 40 -24.60 -15.00 -30.44
N THR A 41 -25.60 -14.86 -29.57
CA THR A 41 -25.86 -13.63 -28.82
C THR A 41 -25.03 -13.72 -27.54
N ASP A 42 -23.77 -13.28 -27.61
CA ASP A 42 -22.90 -13.15 -26.45
C ASP A 42 -23.43 -12.03 -25.54
N GLU A 43 -24.09 -12.39 -24.44
CA GLU A 43 -24.21 -11.48 -23.31
C GLU A 43 -22.82 -11.32 -22.68
N PRO A 44 -22.30 -10.09 -22.55
CA PRO A 44 -21.01 -9.87 -21.92
C PRO A 44 -21.10 -10.32 -20.45
N VAL A 45 -20.33 -11.34 -20.09
CA VAL A 45 -20.11 -11.75 -18.70
C VAL A 45 -19.51 -10.56 -17.98
N GLN A 46 -20.35 -9.82 -17.26
CA GLN A 46 -19.90 -8.72 -16.43
C GLN A 46 -18.90 -9.26 -15.42
N THR A 47 -17.71 -8.67 -15.41
CA THR A 47 -16.68 -9.03 -14.43
C THR A 47 -17.20 -8.72 -13.03
N LYS A 48 -16.76 -9.47 -12.01
CA LYS A 48 -17.18 -9.26 -10.62
C LYS A 48 -16.98 -7.80 -10.16
N GLU A 49 -16.03 -7.07 -10.73
CA GLU A 49 -15.84 -5.64 -10.51
C GLU A 49 -16.93 -4.76 -11.14
N GLN A 50 -17.41 -5.09 -12.33
CA GLN A 50 -18.51 -4.37 -12.98
C GLN A 50 -19.84 -4.60 -12.25
N LEU A 51 -20.05 -5.82 -11.74
CA LEU A 51 -21.22 -6.14 -10.90
C LEU A 51 -21.15 -5.39 -9.56
N ALA A 52 -19.97 -5.27 -8.94
CA ALA A 52 -19.77 -4.49 -7.73
C ALA A 52 -19.92 -2.98 -7.95
N ALA A 53 -19.46 -2.46 -9.11
CA ALA A 53 -19.60 -1.06 -9.49
C ALA A 53 -21.06 -0.69 -9.83
N ALA A 54 -21.79 -1.59 -10.50
CA ALA A 54 -23.21 -1.42 -10.78
C ALA A 54 -24.03 -1.43 -9.49
N LEU A 55 -23.74 -2.34 -8.55
CA LEU A 55 -24.40 -2.38 -7.25
C LEU A 55 -24.09 -1.12 -6.42
N ALA A 56 -22.85 -0.61 -6.47
CA ALA A 56 -22.49 0.63 -5.81
C ALA A 56 -23.19 1.85 -6.41
N ALA A 57 -23.38 1.88 -7.73
CA ALA A 57 -24.12 2.94 -8.43
C ALA A 57 -25.63 2.90 -8.12
N GLU A 58 -26.21 1.70 -8.01
CA GLU A 58 -27.61 1.49 -7.62
C GLU A 58 -27.85 1.88 -6.15
N LEU A 59 -26.90 1.60 -5.25
CA LEU A 59 -26.96 2.05 -3.85
C LEU A 59 -26.80 3.57 -3.69
N THR A 60 -26.15 4.28 -4.62
CA THR A 60 -26.08 5.75 -4.60
C THR A 60 -27.32 6.44 -5.17
N ALA A 61 -28.20 5.72 -5.88
CA ALA A 61 -29.44 6.26 -6.44
C ALA A 61 -30.63 6.20 -5.47
N VAL A 62 -30.53 5.40 -4.42
CA VAL A 62 -31.46 5.41 -3.28
C VAL A 62 -30.82 6.28 -2.20
N ASP A 63 -31.43 7.42 -1.89
CA ASP A 63 -30.94 8.39 -0.90
C ASP A 63 -31.08 7.80 0.52
N ASN A 64 -30.25 6.80 0.81
CA ASN A 64 -30.32 5.91 1.97
C ASN A 64 -29.03 5.99 2.78
N ASP A 65 -28.64 7.24 3.09
CA ASP A 65 -27.35 7.61 3.66
C ASP A 65 -27.12 6.96 5.05
N SER A 66 -28.19 6.54 5.75
CA SER A 66 -28.15 5.86 7.05
C SER A 66 -27.81 4.36 6.93
N ILE A 67 -28.50 3.64 6.04
CA ILE A 67 -28.24 2.22 5.79
C ILE A 67 -26.90 2.06 5.07
N ALA A 68 -26.57 2.95 4.13
CA ALA A 68 -25.25 3.00 3.52
C ALA A 68 -24.14 3.26 4.56
N LYS A 69 -24.37 4.11 5.58
CA LYS A 69 -23.42 4.31 6.68
C LYS A 69 -23.30 3.10 7.62
N LYS A 70 -24.40 2.43 7.97
CA LYS A 70 -24.36 1.23 8.83
C LYS A 70 -23.73 0.05 8.09
N LEU A 71 -24.10 -0.17 6.82
CA LEU A 71 -23.51 -1.20 5.95
C LEU A 71 -22.04 -0.91 5.66
N SER A 72 -21.66 0.34 5.40
CA SER A 72 -20.25 0.71 5.24
C SER A 72 -19.47 0.58 6.54
N LYS A 73 -20.06 0.84 7.71
CA LYS A 73 -19.42 0.59 9.02
C LYS A 73 -19.24 -0.90 9.27
N LEU A 74 -20.20 -1.74 8.91
CA LEU A 74 -20.14 -3.21 9.05
C LEU A 74 -19.16 -3.82 8.04
N GLN A 75 -19.13 -3.31 6.81
CA GLN A 75 -18.13 -3.64 5.81
C GLN A 75 -16.74 -3.11 6.19
N ALA A 76 -16.65 -1.98 6.89
CA ALA A 76 -15.41 -1.44 7.45
C ALA A 76 -14.92 -2.31 8.61
N THR A 77 -15.77 -2.71 9.57
CA THR A 77 -15.37 -3.68 10.60
C THR A 77 -15.03 -5.04 10.01
N ARG A 78 -15.73 -5.49 8.96
CA ARG A 78 -15.36 -6.70 8.22
C ARG A 78 -14.02 -6.53 7.51
N ARG A 79 -13.76 -5.40 6.85
CA ARG A 79 -12.47 -5.08 6.25
C ARG A 79 -11.39 -4.93 7.31
N ASP A 80 -11.67 -4.38 8.48
CA ASP A 80 -10.72 -4.20 9.57
C ASP A 80 -10.45 -5.53 10.27
N LEU A 81 -11.43 -6.42 10.39
CA LEU A 81 -11.24 -7.81 10.82
C LEU A 81 -10.43 -8.58 9.79
N THR A 82 -10.76 -8.44 8.50
CA THR A 82 -10.05 -9.08 7.39
C THR A 82 -8.64 -8.51 7.24
N SER A 83 -8.45 -7.21 7.47
CA SER A 83 -7.16 -6.52 7.42
C SER A 83 -6.38 -6.76 8.70
N ALA A 84 -6.99 -6.92 9.86
CA ALA A 84 -6.33 -7.42 11.06
C ALA A 84 -5.91 -8.88 10.88
N LEU A 85 -6.73 -9.69 10.19
CA LEU A 85 -6.40 -11.05 9.74
C LEU A 85 -5.29 -11.06 8.67
N LYS A 86 -5.21 -10.07 7.77
CA LYS A 86 -4.16 -9.95 6.73
C LYS A 86 -2.89 -9.22 7.19
N TRP A 87 -2.99 -8.32 8.17
CA TRP A 87 -1.84 -7.68 8.83
C TRP A 87 -1.21 -8.68 9.80
N ALA A 88 -2.04 -9.58 10.33
CA ALA A 88 -1.62 -10.84 10.90
C ALA A 88 -1.42 -11.90 9.79
N ASP A 89 -0.54 -11.69 8.81
CA ASP A 89 -0.21 -12.76 7.83
C ASP A 89 1.30 -13.09 7.80
N GLU A 90 2.17 -12.23 8.36
CA GLU A 90 3.59 -12.59 8.58
C GLU A 90 3.92 -13.09 10.01
N GLU A 91 3.13 -12.71 11.02
CA GLU A 91 3.38 -13.11 12.42
C GLU A 91 2.48 -14.19 13.03
N PRO A 92 1.18 -14.34 12.70
CA PRO A 92 0.38 -15.39 13.31
C PRO A 92 0.61 -16.73 12.66
N ASP A 93 1.27 -16.83 11.51
CA ASP A 93 1.65 -18.13 11.00
C ASP A 93 2.60 -18.83 12.00
N LYS A 94 3.43 -18.05 12.70
CA LYS A 94 4.23 -18.52 13.85
C LYS A 94 3.38 -18.74 15.12
N ARG A 95 2.40 -17.87 15.41
CA ARG A 95 1.49 -17.98 16.58
C ARG A 95 0.58 -19.22 16.47
N MET A 96 -0.03 -19.40 15.31
CA MET A 96 -0.77 -20.57 14.87
C MET A 96 0.16 -21.79 14.92
N LYS A 97 1.36 -21.77 14.33
CA LYS A 97 2.29 -22.91 14.41
C LYS A 97 2.64 -23.33 15.84
N ALA A 98 2.69 -22.40 16.79
CA ALA A 98 2.96 -22.67 18.21
C ALA A 98 1.75 -23.30 18.94
N LEU A 99 0.52 -22.98 18.56
CA LEU A 99 -0.67 -23.68 19.02
C LEU A 99 -0.72 -25.09 18.43
N LYS A 100 -1.15 -26.08 19.22
CA LYS A 100 -1.39 -27.42 18.68
C LYS A 100 -2.43 -27.31 17.57
N PRO A 101 -2.32 -28.07 16.47
CA PRO A 101 -3.28 -28.02 15.37
C PRO A 101 -4.74 -28.17 15.82
N ALA A 102 -5.00 -28.99 16.85
CA ALA A 102 -6.33 -29.16 17.44
C ALA A 102 -6.86 -27.85 18.08
N ASP A 103 -6.02 -27.14 18.83
CA ASP A 103 -6.40 -25.89 19.51
C ASP A 103 -6.67 -24.77 18.49
N ARG A 104 -5.89 -24.72 17.40
CA ARG A 104 -6.12 -23.79 16.29
C ARG A 104 -7.47 -24.01 15.62
N LEU A 105 -7.77 -25.27 15.29
CA LEU A 105 -9.02 -25.64 14.65
C LEU A 105 -10.19 -25.26 15.56
N GLN A 106 -10.09 -25.57 16.86
CA GLN A 106 -11.11 -25.22 17.83
C GLN A 106 -11.33 -23.71 17.93
N LEU A 107 -10.27 -22.91 17.94
CA LEU A 107 -10.37 -21.46 18.03
C LEU A 107 -10.93 -20.85 16.74
N ALA A 108 -10.53 -21.36 15.58
CA ALA A 108 -11.08 -20.96 14.29
C ALA A 108 -12.58 -21.29 14.20
N THR A 109 -12.99 -22.49 14.63
CA THR A 109 -14.40 -22.87 14.71
C THR A 109 -15.19 -21.94 15.63
N GLN A 110 -14.64 -21.59 16.80
CA GLN A 110 -15.28 -20.65 17.72
C GLN A 110 -15.44 -19.25 17.12
N LEU A 111 -14.43 -18.75 16.41
CA LEU A 111 -14.51 -17.44 15.74
C LEU A 111 -15.54 -17.43 14.61
N VAL A 112 -15.61 -18.50 13.82
CA VAL A 112 -16.61 -18.64 12.75
C VAL A 112 -18.02 -18.73 13.33
N GLU A 113 -18.20 -19.51 14.39
CA GLU A 113 -19.49 -19.63 15.08
C GLU A 113 -19.93 -18.29 15.69
N LEU A 114 -18.99 -17.57 16.31
CA LEU A 114 -19.22 -16.22 16.82
C LEU A 114 -19.64 -15.26 15.69
N ALA A 115 -18.93 -15.25 14.57
CA ALA A 115 -19.29 -14.40 13.43
C ALA A 115 -20.71 -14.71 12.89
N ALA A 116 -21.07 -15.98 12.76
CA ALA A 116 -22.41 -16.39 12.33
C ALA A 116 -23.51 -15.98 13.32
N GLN A 117 -23.21 -16.02 14.64
CA GLN A 117 -24.12 -15.53 15.67
C GLN A 117 -24.33 -14.01 15.56
N GLN A 118 -23.27 -13.22 15.33
CA GLN A 118 -23.40 -11.77 15.12
C GLN A 118 -24.25 -11.42 13.90
N GLU A 119 -24.06 -12.14 12.79
CA GLU A 119 -24.86 -11.97 11.58
C GLU A 119 -26.34 -12.24 11.85
N THR A 120 -26.66 -13.34 12.54
CA THR A 120 -28.04 -13.68 12.92
C THR A 120 -28.70 -12.60 13.79
N VAL A 121 -27.94 -12.03 14.74
CA VAL A 121 -28.43 -10.97 15.64
C VAL A 121 -28.65 -9.67 14.85
N ALA A 122 -27.77 -9.34 13.91
CA ALA A 122 -27.92 -8.18 13.03
C ALA A 122 -29.15 -8.31 12.12
N ASP A 123 -29.38 -9.50 11.55
CA ASP A 123 -30.56 -9.80 10.73
C ASP A 123 -31.85 -9.69 11.55
N GLN A 124 -31.84 -10.16 12.79
CA GLN A 124 -32.97 -10.00 13.71
C GLN A 124 -33.25 -8.53 14.03
N GLN A 125 -32.22 -7.72 14.27
CA GLN A 125 -32.38 -6.28 14.45
C GLN A 125 -32.99 -5.61 13.23
N HIS A 126 -32.48 -5.93 12.03
CA HIS A 126 -33.00 -5.39 10.78
C HIS A 126 -34.48 -5.76 10.60
N ALA A 127 -34.84 -7.03 10.79
CA ALA A 127 -36.21 -7.50 10.69
C ALA A 127 -37.16 -6.84 11.70
N LEU A 128 -36.67 -6.46 12.89
CA LEU A 128 -37.47 -5.69 13.87
C LEU A 128 -37.74 -4.27 13.41
N VAL A 129 -36.70 -3.58 12.91
CA VAL A 129 -36.83 -2.21 12.42
C VAL A 129 -37.76 -2.17 11.19
N GLU A 130 -37.65 -3.16 10.31
CA GLU A 130 -38.53 -3.31 9.14
C GLU A 130 -39.99 -3.56 9.56
N LYS A 131 -40.24 -4.44 10.53
CA LYS A 131 -41.60 -4.67 11.07
C LYS A 131 -42.23 -3.43 11.69
N LEU A 132 -41.42 -2.56 12.28
CA LEU A 132 -41.88 -1.29 12.85
C LEU A 132 -42.11 -0.21 11.79
N GLY A 133 -41.77 -0.46 10.52
CA GLY A 133 -41.95 0.50 9.43
C GLY A 133 -41.05 1.73 9.53
N VAL A 134 -39.94 1.63 10.29
CA VAL A 134 -38.99 2.73 10.56
C VAL A 134 -37.59 2.40 10.05
N ALA A 135 -37.49 1.57 9.01
CA ALA A 135 -36.21 1.24 8.36
C ALA A 135 -35.43 2.48 7.90
N GLU A 136 -36.15 3.53 7.51
CA GLU A 136 -35.60 4.81 7.03
C GLU A 136 -35.71 5.94 8.05
N GLY A 137 -36.17 5.63 9.28
CA GLY A 137 -36.36 6.63 10.33
C GLY A 137 -35.03 7.14 10.90
N THR A 138 -35.06 8.36 11.42
CA THR A 138 -34.01 8.90 12.30
C THR A 138 -33.87 8.06 13.57
N ASP A 139 -32.73 8.11 14.25
CA ASP A 139 -32.52 7.35 15.50
C ASP A 139 -33.60 7.70 16.55
N GLU A 140 -34.07 8.95 16.58
CA GLU A 140 -35.17 9.39 17.44
C GLU A 140 -36.53 8.78 17.06
N GLU A 141 -36.83 8.65 15.77
CA GLU A 141 -38.07 8.02 15.27
C GLU A 141 -38.07 6.52 15.52
N ILE A 142 -36.91 5.87 15.37
CA ILE A 142 -36.72 4.46 15.69
C ILE A 142 -36.96 4.23 17.18
N GLU A 143 -36.34 5.04 18.06
CA GLU A 143 -36.57 4.96 19.51
C GLU A 143 -38.03 5.23 19.88
N ALA A 144 -38.67 6.21 19.26
CA ALA A 144 -40.09 6.51 19.48
C ALA A 144 -41.02 5.39 19.00
N ALA A 145 -40.66 4.66 17.94
CA ALA A 145 -41.40 3.49 17.47
C ALA A 145 -41.23 2.30 18.42
N PHE A 146 -39.99 2.03 18.87
CA PHE A 146 -39.75 1.03 19.92
C PHE A 146 -40.47 1.39 21.22
N ALA A 147 -40.56 2.67 21.60
CA ALA A 147 -41.30 3.10 22.79
C ALA A 147 -42.81 2.77 22.75
N LYS A 148 -43.39 2.66 21.55
CA LYS A 148 -44.82 2.39 21.34
C LYS A 148 -45.12 0.89 21.30
N ASP A 149 -44.15 0.05 20.93
CA ASP A 149 -44.32 -1.40 20.82
C ASP A 149 -43.59 -2.16 21.93
N THR A 150 -44.34 -2.56 22.95
CA THR A 150 -43.84 -3.35 24.08
C THR A 150 -43.23 -4.70 23.68
N THR A 151 -43.68 -5.31 22.57
CA THR A 151 -43.11 -6.57 22.09
C THR A 151 -41.76 -6.37 21.42
N ALA A 152 -41.61 -5.29 20.66
CA ALA A 152 -40.36 -4.89 20.06
C ALA A 152 -39.31 -4.49 21.12
N GLN A 153 -39.72 -3.84 22.22
CA GLN A 153 -38.83 -3.58 23.36
C GLN A 153 -38.30 -4.86 24.01
N ALA A 154 -39.18 -5.84 24.25
CA ALA A 154 -38.78 -7.12 24.83
C ALA A 154 -37.79 -7.87 23.92
N GLN A 155 -37.99 -7.80 22.60
CA GLN A 155 -37.08 -8.40 21.62
C GLN A 155 -35.74 -7.65 21.55
N ARG A 156 -35.75 -6.32 21.64
CA ARG A 156 -34.52 -5.51 21.71
C ARG A 156 -33.72 -5.81 22.97
N ALA A 157 -34.37 -5.87 24.13
CA ALA A 157 -33.70 -6.21 25.39
C ALA A 157 -33.07 -7.62 25.35
N LYS A 158 -33.72 -8.57 24.66
CA LYS A 158 -33.15 -9.90 24.41
C LYS A 158 -31.91 -9.82 23.52
N LEU A 159 -31.97 -9.09 22.41
CA LEU A 159 -30.83 -8.90 21.49
C LEU A 159 -29.64 -8.23 22.19
N GLU A 160 -29.91 -7.24 23.05
CA GLU A 160 -28.88 -6.57 23.84
C GLU A 160 -28.21 -7.52 24.85
N ALA A 161 -29.00 -8.38 25.51
CA ALA A 161 -28.46 -9.42 26.38
C ALA A 161 -27.62 -10.45 25.58
N ASP A 162 -28.07 -10.83 24.38
CA ASP A 162 -27.33 -11.72 23.49
C ASP A 162 -25.99 -11.09 23.05
N TYR A 163 -25.98 -9.80 22.70
CA TYR A 163 -24.76 -9.02 22.40
C TYR A 163 -23.81 -8.96 23.60
N ALA A 164 -24.30 -8.63 24.80
CA ALA A 164 -23.45 -8.61 25.99
C ALA A 164 -22.82 -9.98 26.28
N SER A 165 -23.57 -11.06 26.03
CA SER A 165 -23.05 -12.42 26.16
C SER A 165 -21.98 -12.76 25.11
N PHE A 166 -22.12 -12.18 23.90
CA PHE A 166 -21.17 -12.32 22.82
C PHE A 166 -19.86 -11.63 23.16
N ASP A 167 -19.92 -10.38 23.59
CA ASP A 167 -18.73 -9.59 23.95
C ASP A 167 -17.93 -10.28 25.07
N ALA A 168 -18.60 -10.78 26.10
CA ALA A 168 -17.96 -11.55 27.16
C ALA A 168 -17.27 -12.85 26.66
N LYS A 169 -17.86 -13.53 25.65
CA LYS A 169 -17.22 -14.71 25.03
C LYS A 169 -16.02 -14.30 24.18
N ALA A 170 -16.14 -13.23 23.40
CA ALA A 170 -15.08 -12.70 22.57
C ALA A 170 -13.87 -12.27 23.42
N GLU A 171 -14.10 -11.52 24.51
CA GLU A 171 -13.07 -11.16 25.47
C GLU A 171 -12.38 -12.38 26.08
N LYS A 172 -13.12 -13.44 26.39
CA LYS A 172 -12.52 -14.67 26.94
C LYS A 172 -11.64 -15.41 25.92
N VAL A 173 -12.00 -15.37 24.63
CA VAL A 173 -11.17 -15.91 23.54
C VAL A 173 -9.92 -15.04 23.35
N LEU A 174 -10.08 -13.71 23.36
CA LEU A 174 -9.00 -12.73 23.28
C LEU A 174 -8.04 -12.84 24.48
N ASP A 175 -8.54 -13.00 25.71
CA ASP A 175 -7.74 -13.19 26.92
C ASP A 175 -6.86 -14.43 26.81
N ARG A 176 -7.43 -15.55 26.35
CA ARG A 176 -6.69 -16.79 26.08
C ARG A 176 -5.61 -16.62 25.02
N LEU A 177 -5.85 -15.79 24.02
CA LEU A 177 -4.87 -15.43 23.00
C LEU A 177 -3.83 -14.41 23.52
N SER A 178 -4.17 -13.62 24.54
CA SER A 178 -3.34 -12.54 25.09
C SER A 178 -2.43 -12.95 26.24
N LYS A 179 -2.72 -14.08 26.94
CA LYS A 179 -1.82 -14.67 27.95
C LYS A 179 -0.40 -14.71 27.41
N PRO A 180 0.60 -14.32 28.23
CA PRO A 180 1.90 -13.81 27.79
C PRO A 180 2.40 -14.70 26.68
N MET A 181 2.19 -14.20 25.46
CA MET A 181 2.59 -14.93 24.30
C MET A 181 4.11 -14.99 24.35
N PHE A 182 4.68 -15.99 23.69
CA PHE A 182 6.12 -16.23 23.58
C PHE A 182 6.98 -14.98 23.27
N PHE A 183 6.35 -13.89 22.81
CA PHE A 183 6.93 -12.58 22.54
C PHE A 183 7.52 -11.87 23.76
N ASP A 184 6.97 -12.08 24.97
CA ASP A 184 7.55 -11.54 26.21
C ASP A 184 8.65 -12.45 26.78
N SER A 185 8.95 -13.58 26.11
CA SER A 185 10.06 -14.40 26.53
C SER A 185 11.38 -13.64 26.27
N PRO A 186 12.31 -13.62 27.24
CA PRO A 186 13.63 -13.02 27.05
C PRO A 186 14.38 -13.58 25.83
N ALA A 187 14.06 -14.80 25.41
CA ALA A 187 14.65 -15.45 24.25
C ALA A 187 14.13 -14.84 22.93
N TYR A 188 12.84 -14.52 22.83
CA TYR A 188 12.27 -13.92 21.63
C TYR A 188 12.76 -12.47 21.45
N THR A 189 12.78 -11.68 22.52
CA THR A 189 13.29 -10.30 22.48
C THR A 189 14.76 -10.27 22.08
N ALA A 190 15.59 -11.14 22.64
CA ALA A 190 16.99 -11.27 22.23
C ALA A 190 17.15 -11.64 20.74
N GLN A 191 16.31 -12.54 20.21
CA GLN A 191 16.35 -12.91 18.80
C GLN A 191 15.92 -11.75 17.88
N GLN A 192 14.89 -11.01 18.27
CA GLN A 192 14.42 -9.83 17.54
C GLN A 192 15.46 -8.71 17.54
N GLU A 193 16.09 -8.44 18.68
CA GLU A 193 17.15 -7.44 18.80
C GLU A 193 18.34 -7.77 17.90
N GLN A 194 18.75 -9.04 17.83
CA GLN A 194 19.80 -9.48 16.90
C GLN A 194 19.40 -9.31 15.43
N ALA A 195 18.18 -9.70 15.08
CA ALA A 195 17.66 -9.53 13.72
C ALA A 195 17.63 -8.04 13.33
N TYR A 196 17.11 -7.20 14.22
CA TYR A 196 17.05 -5.75 14.04
C TYR A 196 18.45 -5.14 13.93
N ALA A 197 19.39 -5.51 14.80
CA ALA A 197 20.76 -5.04 14.75
C ALA A 197 21.44 -5.38 13.41
N SER A 198 21.19 -6.58 12.87
CA SER A 198 21.71 -7.00 11.57
C SER A 198 21.12 -6.19 10.41
N LEU A 199 19.82 -5.88 10.47
CA LEU A 199 19.12 -5.06 9.48
C LEU A 199 19.61 -3.61 9.50
N VAL A 200 19.77 -3.04 10.69
CA VAL A 200 20.33 -1.70 10.87
C VAL A 200 21.77 -1.63 10.37
N ALA A 201 22.59 -2.65 10.67
CA ALA A 201 23.96 -2.72 10.17
C ALA A 201 24.02 -2.79 8.63
N LYS A 202 23.16 -3.62 8.02
CA LYS A 202 23.03 -3.69 6.54
C LYS A 202 22.57 -2.36 5.94
N GLY A 203 21.57 -1.73 6.54
CA GLY A 203 21.06 -0.43 6.09
C GLY A 203 22.12 0.66 6.16
N LYS A 204 22.88 0.74 7.27
CA LYS A 204 24.01 1.68 7.40
C LYS A 204 25.08 1.45 6.34
N LYS A 205 25.41 0.20 6.05
CA LYS A 205 26.36 -0.15 4.99
C LYS A 205 25.86 0.29 3.62
N GLN A 206 24.63 -0.06 3.26
CA GLN A 206 24.04 0.34 1.97
C GLN A 206 23.96 1.86 1.82
N PHE A 207 23.66 2.58 2.91
CA PHE A 207 23.63 4.03 2.88
C PHE A 207 25.02 4.65 2.67
N ALA A 208 26.06 4.11 3.32
CA ALA A 208 27.44 4.53 3.11
C ALA A 208 27.93 4.22 1.69
N ASP A 209 27.60 3.03 1.17
CA ASP A 209 27.90 2.64 -0.21
C ASP A 209 27.19 3.59 -1.20
N GLY A 210 25.93 3.95 -0.93
CA GLY A 210 25.17 4.91 -1.72
C GLY A 210 25.74 6.33 -1.70
N GLN A 211 26.22 6.81 -0.56
CA GLN A 211 26.91 8.11 -0.48
C GLN A 211 28.19 8.11 -1.31
N THR A 212 28.98 7.04 -1.21
CA THR A 212 30.22 6.89 -1.98
C THR A 212 29.93 6.88 -3.49
N ALA A 213 28.88 6.16 -3.92
CA ALA A 213 28.45 6.15 -5.31
C ALA A 213 27.98 7.53 -5.79
N ASN A 214 27.27 8.28 -4.95
CA ASN A 214 26.82 9.64 -5.27
C ASN A 214 27.99 10.62 -5.43
N GLU A 215 29.00 10.56 -4.56
CA GLU A 215 30.22 11.36 -4.69
C GLU A 215 31.00 11.04 -5.98
N ILE A 216 31.03 9.77 -6.38
CA ILE A 216 31.62 9.36 -7.67
C ILE A 216 30.80 9.93 -8.83
N GLY A 217 29.46 9.85 -8.77
CA GLY A 217 28.57 10.40 -9.79
C GLY A 217 28.72 11.91 -9.98
N ASP A 218 28.88 12.67 -8.90
CA ASP A 218 29.12 14.12 -8.96
C ASP A 218 30.44 14.45 -9.67
N LYS A 219 31.51 13.72 -9.36
CA LYS A 219 32.81 13.88 -10.03
C LYS A 219 32.75 13.54 -11.51
N PHE A 220 32.00 12.51 -11.91
CA PHE A 220 31.77 12.20 -13.32
C PHE A 220 31.00 13.32 -14.02
N THR A 221 29.96 13.87 -13.37
CA THR A 221 29.20 15.01 -13.91
C THR A 221 30.11 16.21 -14.15
N LEU A 222 30.96 16.55 -13.18
CA LEU A 222 31.94 17.63 -13.31
C LEU A 222 32.93 17.38 -14.47
N ALA A 223 33.44 16.16 -14.62
CA ALA A 223 34.32 15.79 -15.72
C ALA A 223 33.63 15.93 -17.09
N THR A 224 32.35 15.54 -17.21
CA THR A 224 31.56 15.72 -18.43
C THR A 224 31.38 17.20 -18.78
N VAL A 225 31.13 18.07 -17.79
CA VAL A 225 31.04 19.52 -18.00
C VAL A 225 32.36 20.09 -18.52
N PHE A 226 33.49 19.72 -17.92
CA PHE A 226 34.79 20.17 -18.42
C PHE A 226 35.10 19.65 -19.84
N MET A 227 34.71 18.41 -20.13
CA MET A 227 34.86 17.83 -21.47
C MET A 227 34.03 18.58 -22.51
N THR A 228 32.76 18.91 -22.23
CA THR A 228 31.91 19.67 -23.16
C THR A 228 32.45 21.08 -23.42
N VAL A 229 32.92 21.79 -22.37
CA VAL A 229 33.59 23.09 -22.51
C VAL A 229 34.86 22.99 -23.36
N SER A 230 35.62 21.91 -23.19
CA SER A 230 36.83 21.66 -24.00
C SER A 230 36.49 21.47 -25.48
N LEU A 231 35.49 20.63 -25.77
CA LEU A 231 35.00 20.39 -27.14
C LEU A 231 34.47 21.68 -27.76
N PHE A 232 33.82 22.54 -26.97
CA PHE A 232 33.33 23.84 -27.42
C PHE A 232 34.47 24.75 -27.89
N PHE A 233 35.54 24.90 -27.09
CA PHE A 233 36.71 25.68 -27.50
C PHE A 233 37.42 25.08 -28.72
N LEU A 234 37.50 23.75 -28.79
CA LEU A 234 38.06 23.05 -29.94
C LEU A 234 37.23 23.32 -31.22
N GLY A 235 35.90 23.32 -31.11
CA GLY A 235 34.96 23.59 -32.20
C GLY A 235 34.92 25.06 -32.63
N LEU A 236 35.17 26.01 -31.73
CA LEU A 236 35.29 27.43 -32.06
C LEU A 236 36.64 27.79 -32.70
N SER A 237 37.71 27.05 -32.42
CA SER A 237 39.05 27.30 -32.97
C SER A 237 39.08 27.51 -34.49
N PRO A 238 38.44 26.67 -35.35
CA PRO A 238 38.45 26.87 -36.79
C PRO A 238 37.68 28.12 -37.29
N ILE A 239 36.75 28.67 -36.49
CA ILE A 239 35.94 29.84 -36.90
C ILE A 239 36.74 31.15 -36.84
N MET A 240 37.82 31.18 -36.04
CA MET A 240 38.62 32.39 -35.84
C MET A 240 39.57 32.67 -37.03
N ARG A 241 39.42 33.84 -37.66
CA ARG A 241 40.27 34.27 -38.79
C ARG A 241 41.71 34.65 -38.40
N ARG A 242 41.96 35.07 -37.16
CA ARG A 242 43.29 35.49 -36.70
C ARG A 242 44.04 34.30 -36.12
N TYR A 243 45.17 33.95 -36.75
CA TYR A 243 46.04 32.84 -36.33
C TYR A 243 46.40 32.83 -34.83
N PRO A 244 46.79 33.94 -34.18
CA PRO A 244 47.15 33.89 -32.75
C PRO A 244 45.96 33.50 -31.86
N MET A 245 44.74 33.97 -32.16
CA MET A 245 43.54 33.56 -31.41
C MET A 245 43.19 32.10 -31.65
N LYS A 246 43.33 31.62 -32.89
CA LYS A 246 43.10 30.20 -33.22
C LYS A 246 44.00 29.28 -32.38
N ALA A 247 45.29 29.62 -32.29
CA ALA A 247 46.26 28.86 -31.53
C ALA A 247 45.97 28.86 -30.01
N THR A 248 45.57 30.01 -29.43
CA THR A 248 45.24 30.07 -27.99
C THR A 248 44.01 29.24 -27.64
N PHE A 249 42.95 29.30 -28.45
CA PHE A 249 41.74 28.49 -28.21
C PHE A 249 42.01 27.00 -28.40
N LEU A 250 42.82 26.63 -29.40
CA LEU A 250 43.21 25.24 -29.62
C LEU A 250 44.02 24.71 -28.43
N ALA A 251 45.06 25.44 -28.01
CA ALA A 251 45.91 25.03 -26.89
C ALA A 251 45.12 24.92 -25.59
N MET A 252 44.25 25.89 -25.29
CA MET A 252 43.40 25.87 -24.09
C MET A 252 42.41 24.69 -24.12
N GLY A 253 41.74 24.48 -25.26
CA GLY A 253 40.83 23.34 -25.45
C GLY A 253 41.54 21.99 -25.28
N THR A 254 42.75 21.84 -25.83
CA THR A 254 43.54 20.61 -25.68
C THR A 254 43.97 20.38 -24.24
N VAL A 255 44.45 21.41 -23.52
CA VAL A 255 44.88 21.27 -22.12
C VAL A 255 43.70 20.85 -21.22
N VAL A 256 42.53 21.49 -21.37
CA VAL A 256 41.35 21.13 -20.56
C VAL A 256 40.83 19.75 -20.93
N ALA A 257 40.85 19.36 -22.21
CA ALA A 257 40.45 18.02 -22.65
C ALA A 257 41.37 16.94 -22.08
N THR A 258 42.70 17.12 -22.17
CA THR A 258 43.67 16.18 -21.62
C THR A 258 43.57 16.10 -20.10
N GLY A 259 43.41 17.24 -19.41
CA GLY A 259 43.20 17.27 -17.96
C GLY A 259 41.95 16.51 -17.54
N SER A 260 40.83 16.70 -18.26
CA SER A 260 39.57 15.99 -18.01
C SER A 260 39.71 14.48 -18.25
N ALA A 261 40.38 14.08 -19.32
CA ALA A 261 40.63 12.66 -19.63
C ALA A 261 41.49 12.00 -18.54
N ILE A 262 42.59 12.63 -18.12
CA ILE A 262 43.43 12.12 -17.04
C ILE A 262 42.64 12.00 -15.74
N PHE A 263 41.84 13.01 -15.40
CA PHE A 263 40.99 12.99 -14.21
C PHE A 263 40.00 11.80 -14.24
N MET A 264 39.41 11.53 -15.40
CA MET A 264 38.50 10.40 -15.62
C MET A 264 39.21 9.05 -15.51
N PHE A 265 40.45 8.94 -16.01
CA PHE A 265 41.26 7.71 -15.89
C PHE A 265 41.82 7.47 -14.47
N MET A 266 42.07 8.52 -13.70
CA MET A 266 42.52 8.40 -12.31
C MET A 266 41.42 8.01 -11.33
N HIS A 267 40.14 8.10 -11.73
CA HIS A 267 39.02 7.64 -10.93
C HIS A 267 38.52 6.31 -11.51
N PRO A 268 38.89 5.16 -10.91
CA PRO A 268 38.48 3.86 -11.43
C PRO A 268 36.95 3.79 -11.47
N LEU A 269 36.43 3.26 -12.57
CA LEU A 269 35.02 2.87 -12.71
C LEU A 269 34.76 1.80 -11.64
N ALA A 270 34.15 2.22 -10.52
CA ALA A 270 33.75 1.37 -9.41
C ALA A 270 32.43 0.66 -9.72
#